data_AF-A0A7Y3NMI8-F1
#
_entry.id   AF-A0A7Y3NMI8-F1
#
_cell.length_a   1.000
_cell.length_b   1.000
_cell.length_c   1.000
_cell.angle_alpha   90.00
_cell.angle_beta   90.00
_cell.angle_gamma   90.00
#
_symmetry.space_group_name_H-M   'P 1'
#
loop_
_entity.id
_entity.type
_entity.pdbx_description
1 polymer ?
#
loop_
_entity_poly.entity_id
_entity_poly.type
_entity_poly.pdbx_seq_one_letter_code
_entity_poly.pdbx_strand_id
1 'polypeptide(L)'
;MKATIDGHNVEIDFLTHVKGVPDDRLQKSAADLVFQVQTTGGIAELKVPIMHPFHCLRSRLANVVELNRSDDTAKRQLEAAPIVLREYIDEMLASGRERDATGTLQALFEYLRSDLTGRKAHLVMANDPAQIFDQFADDPRITERYRSHNLATMRRQIAERRTAWGKLKSLFLRRTV
;
A
#
# COMPACT_ATOMS: atom_id res chain seq x y z
N MET A 1 -6.17 11.03 -19.01
CA MET A 1 -6.24 10.17 -20.20
C MET A 1 -7.41 9.21 -20.04
N LYS A 2 -8.15 8.88 -21.11
CA LYS A 2 -9.26 7.91 -21.04
C LYS A 2 -8.87 6.63 -21.77
N ALA A 3 -9.12 5.47 -21.17
CA ALA A 3 -8.84 4.15 -21.72
C ALA A 3 -10.02 3.20 -21.44
N THR A 4 -10.10 2.09 -22.17
CA THR A 4 -11.05 1.01 -21.90
C THR A 4 -10.26 -0.25 -21.61
N ILE A 5 -10.44 -0.83 -20.43
CA ILE A 5 -9.77 -2.06 -19.98
C ILE A 5 -10.88 -3.06 -19.63
N ASP A 6 -10.89 -4.23 -20.27
CA ASP A 6 -11.89 -5.29 -20.08
C ASP A 6 -13.36 -4.80 -20.13
N GLY A 7 -13.64 -3.84 -21.04
CA GLY A 7 -14.98 -3.24 -21.20
C GLY A 7 -15.31 -2.15 -20.18
N HIS A 8 -14.43 -1.86 -19.23
CA HIS A 8 -14.57 -0.77 -18.27
C HIS A 8 -13.88 0.49 -18.76
N ASN A 9 -14.60 1.62 -18.76
CA ASN A 9 -14.02 2.92 -19.04
C ASN A 9 -13.21 3.40 -17.82
N VAL A 10 -11.92 3.63 -18.03
CA VAL A 10 -10.96 4.04 -17.01
C VAL A 10 -10.44 5.43 -17.34
N GLU A 11 -10.48 6.34 -16.37
CA GLU A 11 -9.80 7.63 -16.46
C GLU A 11 -8.47 7.53 -15.70
N ILE A 12 -7.37 7.62 -16.44
CA ILE A 12 -6.00 7.59 -15.94
C ILE A 12 -5.57 9.03 -15.70
N ASP A 13 -5.47 9.40 -14.42
CA ASP A 13 -4.97 10.69 -13.96
C ASP A 13 -3.48 10.56 -13.60
N PHE A 14 -2.63 11.33 -14.28
CA PHE A 14 -1.19 11.31 -14.05
C PHE A 14 -0.84 12.37 -13.00
N LEU A 15 -0.65 11.95 -11.75
CA LEU A 15 -0.29 12.84 -10.66
C LEU A 15 1.18 13.25 -10.78
N THR A 16 1.42 14.53 -11.06
CA THR A 16 2.76 15.15 -11.14
C THR A 16 3.37 15.49 -9.78
N HIS A 17 2.60 15.49 -8.69
CA HIS A 17 3.06 15.65 -7.30
C HIS A 17 2.19 14.83 -6.36
N VAL A 18 2.81 13.99 -5.52
CA VAL A 18 2.11 13.11 -4.58
C VAL A 18 2.44 13.52 -3.15
N LYS A 19 1.51 14.22 -2.51
CA LYS A 19 1.66 14.61 -1.10
C LYS A 19 1.88 13.37 -0.22
N GLY A 20 2.94 13.41 0.59
CA GLY A 20 3.33 12.33 1.51
C GLY A 20 4.33 11.33 0.94
N VAL A 21 4.76 11.49 -0.31
CA VAL A 21 5.81 10.67 -0.93
C VAL A 21 6.94 11.61 -1.40
N PRO A 22 8.19 11.44 -0.93
CA PRO A 22 9.32 12.21 -1.41
C PRO A 22 9.55 12.05 -2.92
N ASP A 23 9.87 13.14 -3.63
CA ASP A 23 10.03 13.15 -5.09
C ASP A 23 11.16 12.24 -5.59
N ASP A 24 12.25 12.12 -4.83
CA ASP A 24 13.37 11.22 -5.12
C ASP A 24 12.99 9.74 -5.02
N ARG A 25 11.94 9.42 -4.25
CA ARG A 25 11.39 8.06 -4.14
C ARG A 25 10.34 7.77 -5.21
N LEU A 26 9.62 8.76 -5.72
CA LEU A 26 8.61 8.55 -6.77
C LEU A 26 9.23 7.97 -8.05
N GLN A 27 10.38 8.49 -8.50
CA GLN A 27 11.06 7.99 -9.70
C GLN A 27 11.72 6.61 -9.48
N LYS A 28 12.27 6.36 -8.30
CA LYS A 28 12.97 5.08 -7.99
C LYS A 28 12.05 3.93 -7.62
N SER A 29 10.79 4.21 -7.32
CA SER A 29 9.83 3.22 -6.81
C SER A 29 8.62 3.06 -7.73
N ALA A 30 8.64 3.59 -8.95
CA ALA A 30 7.55 3.39 -9.91
C ALA A 30 7.38 1.89 -10.19
N ALA A 31 6.13 1.43 -10.23
CA ALA A 31 5.80 0.10 -10.73
C ALA A 31 5.48 0.23 -12.22
N ASP A 32 5.95 -0.70 -13.04
CA ASP A 32 5.65 -0.69 -14.48
C ASP A 32 4.40 -1.52 -14.76
N LEU A 33 3.37 -0.90 -15.34
CA LEU A 33 2.31 -1.63 -16.02
C LEU A 33 2.78 -1.96 -17.43
N VAL A 34 2.77 -3.25 -17.77
CA VAL A 34 3.19 -3.75 -19.08
C VAL A 34 1.96 -4.08 -19.91
N PHE A 35 1.76 -3.34 -21.00
CA PHE A 35 0.67 -3.55 -21.94
C PHE A 35 1.18 -4.12 -23.25
N GLN A 36 0.45 -5.09 -23.80
CA GLN A 36 0.62 -5.51 -25.19
C GLN A 36 -0.27 -4.61 -26.06
N VAL A 37 0.33 -3.72 -26.85
CA VAL A 37 -0.38 -2.76 -27.69
C VAL A 37 -0.21 -3.10 -29.17
N GLN A 38 -1.31 -3.02 -29.92
CA GLN A 38 -1.26 -3.17 -31.36
C GLN A 38 -0.73 -1.88 -31.98
N THR A 39 0.37 -1.98 -32.72
CA THR A 39 0.96 -0.90 -33.51
C THR A 39 0.87 -1.21 -34.99
N THR A 40 1.11 -0.21 -35.85
CA THR A 40 1.20 -0.39 -37.31
C THR A 40 2.27 -1.39 -37.74
N GLY A 41 3.25 -1.71 -36.88
CA GLY A 41 4.31 -2.69 -37.13
C GLY A 41 4.12 -4.05 -36.45
N GLY A 42 2.99 -4.30 -35.77
CA GLY A 42 2.73 -5.52 -35.00
C GLY A 42 2.42 -5.26 -33.52
N ILE A 43 2.46 -6.32 -32.70
CA ILE A 43 2.28 -6.19 -31.24
C ILE A 43 3.57 -5.66 -30.63
N ALA A 44 3.48 -4.57 -29.86
CA ALA A 44 4.59 -3.98 -29.13
C ALA A 44 4.30 -3.96 -27.63
N GLU A 45 5.34 -4.01 -26.82
CA GLU A 45 5.26 -3.87 -25.36
C GLU A 45 5.35 -2.39 -24.97
N LEU A 46 4.32 -1.87 -24.31
CA LEU A 46 4.30 -0.53 -23.72
C LEU A 46 4.43 -0.63 -22.20
N LYS A 47 5.51 -0.07 -21.66
CA LYS A 47 5.70 0.07 -20.20
C LYS A 47 5.24 1.44 -19.75
N VAL A 48 4.21 1.48 -18.92
CA VAL A 48 3.70 2.71 -18.32
C VAL A 48 4.12 2.74 -16.84
N PRO A 49 5.02 3.65 -16.44
CA PRO A 49 5.38 3.79 -15.04
C PRO A 49 4.19 4.38 -14.29
N ILE A 50 3.73 3.66 -13.28
CA ILE A 50 2.69 4.07 -12.35
C ILE A 50 3.25 4.22 -10.94
N MET A 51 2.54 4.98 -10.12
CA MET A 51 2.88 5.08 -8.71
C MET A 51 2.77 3.70 -8.04
N HIS A 52 3.79 3.32 -7.26
CA HIS A 52 3.76 2.10 -6.46
C HIS A 52 2.47 1.99 -5.64
N PRO A 53 1.77 0.85 -5.59
CA PRO A 53 0.54 0.70 -4.82
C PRO A 53 0.65 1.12 -3.34
N PHE A 54 1.82 0.90 -2.74
CA PHE A 54 2.11 1.39 -1.38
C PHE A 54 2.08 2.92 -1.29
N HIS A 55 2.64 3.62 -2.27
CA HIS A 55 2.62 5.08 -2.34
C HIS A 55 1.21 5.62 -2.62
N CYS A 56 0.42 4.90 -3.44
CA CYS A 56 -1.01 5.18 -3.62
C CYS A 56 -1.75 5.16 -2.27
N LEU A 57 -1.57 4.10 -1.48
CA LEU A 57 -2.18 3.98 -0.15
C LEU A 57 -1.78 5.15 0.76
N ARG A 58 -0.48 5.47 0.86
CA ARG A 58 0.01 6.59 1.69
C ARG A 58 -0.62 7.92 1.28
N SER A 59 -0.69 8.20 -0.01
CA SER A 59 -1.29 9.43 -0.55
C SER A 59 -2.78 9.52 -0.25
N ARG A 60 -3.55 8.45 -0.52
CA ARG A 60 -5.00 8.43 -0.26
C ARG A 60 -5.28 8.60 1.23
N LEU A 61 -4.51 7.95 2.10
CA LEU A 61 -4.70 8.09 3.53
C LEU A 61 -4.35 9.50 4.02
N ALA A 62 -3.27 10.11 3.54
CA ALA A 62 -2.93 11.50 3.85
C ALA A 62 -4.01 12.50 3.38
N ASN A 63 -4.61 12.26 2.21
CA ASN A 63 -5.70 13.10 1.71
C ASN A 63 -6.91 13.09 2.65
N VAL A 64 -7.27 11.94 3.22
CA VAL A 64 -8.42 11.87 4.14
C VAL A 64 -8.05 12.35 5.54
N VAL A 65 -6.88 11.95 6.06
CA VAL A 65 -6.49 12.22 7.46
C VAL A 65 -5.95 13.63 7.68
N GLU A 66 -5.17 14.17 6.74
CA GLU A 66 -4.53 15.49 6.89
C GLU A 66 -5.29 16.60 6.17
N LEU A 67 -5.80 16.31 4.97
CA LEU A 67 -6.52 17.31 4.16
C LEU A 67 -8.04 17.25 4.37
N ASN A 68 -8.53 16.36 5.22
CA ASN A 68 -9.94 16.17 5.54
C ASN A 68 -10.82 15.99 4.28
N ARG A 69 -10.26 15.44 3.20
CA ARG A 69 -11.02 15.14 1.99
C ARG A 69 -11.99 14.02 2.32
N SER A 70 -13.28 14.33 2.18
CA SER A 70 -14.37 13.46 2.62
C SER A 70 -15.40 13.20 1.52
N ASP A 71 -15.12 13.64 0.30
CA ASP A 71 -15.92 13.34 -0.87
C ASP A 71 -15.95 11.83 -1.14
N ASP A 72 -17.04 11.39 -1.75
CA ASP A 72 -17.32 9.97 -1.96
C ASP A 72 -16.26 9.28 -2.85
N THR A 73 -15.70 10.00 -3.82
CA THR A 73 -14.62 9.50 -4.67
C THR A 73 -13.35 9.26 -3.87
N ALA A 74 -12.93 10.22 -3.04
CA ALA A 74 -11.75 10.08 -2.19
C ALA A 74 -11.88 8.91 -1.22
N LYS A 75 -13.08 8.71 -0.64
CA LYS A 75 -13.37 7.55 0.23
C LYS A 75 -13.29 6.23 -0.53
N ARG A 76 -13.94 6.13 -1.69
CA ARG A 76 -13.88 4.92 -2.52
C ARG A 76 -12.45 4.57 -2.92
N GLN A 77 -11.65 5.56 -3.31
CA GLN A 77 -10.25 5.36 -3.65
C GLN A 77 -9.41 4.97 -2.43
N LEU A 78 -9.71 5.52 -1.25
CA LEU A 78 -9.06 5.11 0.00
C LEU A 78 -9.34 3.64 0.30
N GLU A 79 -10.60 3.22 0.21
CA GLU A 79 -11.01 1.82 0.47
C GLU A 79 -10.46 0.83 -0.57
N ALA A 80 -10.23 1.27 -1.81
CA ALA A 80 -9.64 0.45 -2.85
C ALA A 80 -8.12 0.27 -2.69
N ALA A 81 -7.41 1.24 -2.11
CA ALA A 81 -5.95 1.24 -2.09
C ALA A 81 -5.31 0.00 -1.38
N PRO A 82 -5.82 -0.48 -0.22
CA PRO A 82 -5.33 -1.71 0.41
C PRO A 82 -5.55 -2.95 -0.45
N ILE A 83 -6.67 -3.02 -1.18
CA ILE A 83 -6.98 -4.12 -2.08
C ILE A 83 -5.95 -4.17 -3.21
N VAL A 84 -5.69 -3.03 -3.86
CA VAL A 84 -4.68 -2.94 -4.93
C VAL A 84 -3.28 -3.29 -4.40
N LEU A 85 -2.91 -2.80 -3.20
CA LEU A 85 -1.62 -3.14 -2.59
C LEU A 85 -1.48 -4.64 -2.31
N ARG A 86 -2.55 -5.28 -1.84
CA ARG A 86 -2.59 -6.72 -1.62
C ARG A 86 -2.38 -7.48 -2.92
N GLU A 87 -3.14 -7.18 -3.97
CA GLU A 87 -3.01 -7.89 -5.26
C GLU A 87 -1.60 -7.71 -5.85
N TYR A 88 -1.03 -6.52 -5.70
CA TYR A 88 0.35 -6.27 -6.10
C TYR A 88 1.36 -7.16 -5.35
N ILE A 89 1.17 -7.37 -4.05
CA ILE A 89 2.00 -8.29 -3.26
C ILE A 89 1.81 -9.73 -3.73
N ASP A 90 0.57 -10.14 -3.99
CA ASP A 90 0.26 -11.47 -4.51
C ASP A 90 0.96 -11.72 -5.86
N GLU A 91 0.88 -10.77 -6.78
CA GLU A 91 1.50 -10.85 -8.11
C GLU A 91 3.04 -10.94 -8.02
N MET A 92 3.66 -10.19 -7.10
CA MET A 92 5.09 -10.32 -6.82
C MET A 92 5.43 -11.73 -6.35
N LEU A 93 4.67 -12.30 -5.42
CA LEU A 93 4.87 -13.67 -4.93
C LEU A 93 4.65 -14.71 -6.03
N ALA A 94 3.59 -14.56 -6.84
CA ALA A 94 3.31 -15.43 -7.98
C ALA A 94 4.46 -15.43 -9.02
N SER A 95 5.14 -14.29 -9.16
CA SER A 95 6.31 -14.13 -10.03
C SER A 95 7.64 -14.55 -9.38
N GLY A 96 7.63 -15.15 -8.19
CA GLY A 96 8.84 -15.56 -7.46
C GLY A 96 9.64 -14.39 -6.85
N ARG A 97 9.08 -13.18 -6.81
CA ARG A 97 9.73 -11.97 -6.25
C ARG A 97 9.47 -11.82 -4.75
N GLU A 98 9.82 -12.85 -3.97
CA GLU A 98 9.59 -12.87 -2.51
C GLU A 98 10.24 -11.68 -1.80
N ARG A 99 11.46 -11.29 -2.21
CA ARG A 99 12.19 -10.16 -1.60
C ARG A 99 11.45 -8.84 -1.75
N ASP A 100 10.84 -8.59 -2.90
CA ASP A 100 10.12 -7.35 -3.17
C ASP A 100 8.77 -7.32 -2.44
N ALA A 101 8.09 -8.48 -2.38
CA ALA A 101 6.87 -8.68 -1.60
C ALA A 101 7.10 -8.44 -0.11
N THR A 102 8.10 -9.10 0.48
CA THR A 102 8.45 -8.94 1.89
C THR A 102 9.00 -7.55 2.22
N GLY A 103 9.71 -6.91 1.29
CA GLY A 103 10.10 -5.50 1.39
C GLY A 103 8.89 -4.56 1.43
N THR A 104 7.87 -4.82 0.61
CA THR A 104 6.61 -4.06 0.62
C THR A 104 5.82 -4.25 1.92
N LEU A 105 5.75 -5.48 2.43
CA LEU A 105 5.14 -5.78 3.73
C LEU A 105 5.86 -5.06 4.89
N GLN A 106 7.19 -5.05 4.87
CA GLN A 106 8.00 -4.31 5.85
C GLN A 106 7.73 -2.80 5.79
N ALA A 107 7.68 -2.23 4.59
CA ALA A 107 7.39 -0.80 4.39
C ALA A 107 5.98 -0.44 4.90
N LEU A 108 4.99 -1.30 4.61
CA LEU A 108 3.64 -1.15 5.13
C LEU A 108 3.61 -1.20 6.66
N PHE A 109 4.31 -2.16 7.26
CA PHE A 109 4.39 -2.30 8.70
C PHE A 109 4.97 -1.05 9.36
N GLU A 110 6.08 -0.53 8.85
CA GLU A 110 6.71 0.68 9.37
C GLU A 110 5.79 1.89 9.29
N TYR A 111 5.07 2.02 8.18
CA TYR A 111 4.10 3.09 7.97
C TYR A 111 2.94 3.00 8.98
N LEU A 112 2.27 1.84 9.06
CA LEU A 112 1.15 1.66 9.99
C LEU A 112 1.58 1.75 11.46
N ARG A 113 2.81 1.36 11.77
CA ARG A 113 3.34 1.40 13.13
C ARG A 113 3.72 2.81 13.54
N SER A 114 4.50 3.54 12.75
CA SER A 114 5.25 4.71 13.23
C SER A 114 4.81 6.03 12.61
N ASP A 115 4.25 6.03 11.40
CA ASP A 115 3.83 7.25 10.72
C ASP A 115 2.64 7.91 11.45
N LEU A 116 2.56 9.25 11.41
CA LEU A 116 1.48 10.01 12.05
C LEU A 116 0.11 9.72 11.42
N THR A 117 0.11 9.59 10.10
CA THR A 117 -1.07 9.34 9.28
C THR A 117 -1.36 7.84 9.20
N GLY A 118 -0.32 7.02 8.94
CA GLY A 118 -0.44 5.56 8.87
C GLY A 118 -1.06 4.92 10.11
N ARG A 119 -0.70 5.40 11.31
CA ARG A 119 -1.28 4.91 12.57
C ARG A 119 -2.79 5.10 12.69
N LYS A 120 -3.37 6.05 11.95
CA LYS A 120 -4.80 6.37 12.00
C LYS A 120 -5.62 5.60 10.96
N ALA A 121 -5.02 4.75 10.13
CA ALA A 121 -5.72 4.00 9.08
C ALA A 121 -6.97 3.27 9.60
N HIS A 122 -6.84 2.52 10.70
CA HIS A 122 -7.93 1.79 11.36
C HIS A 122 -9.10 2.66 11.86
N LEU A 123 -8.95 3.98 11.92
CA LEU A 123 -10.00 4.90 12.36
C LEU A 123 -10.83 5.44 11.20
N VAL A 124 -10.31 5.36 9.98
CA VAL A 124 -10.88 6.03 8.80
C VAL A 124 -11.13 5.09 7.63
N MET A 125 -10.70 3.83 7.73
CA MET A 125 -10.84 2.81 6.68
C MET A 125 -11.62 1.60 7.20
N ALA A 126 -12.56 1.11 6.40
CA ALA A 126 -13.19 -0.18 6.64
C ALA A 126 -12.25 -1.33 6.22
N ASN A 127 -11.63 -1.19 5.05
CA ASN A 127 -10.57 -2.08 4.57
C ASN A 127 -9.24 -1.71 5.24
N ASP A 128 -9.06 -2.10 6.48
CA ASP A 128 -7.84 -1.77 7.22
C ASP A 128 -6.62 -2.43 6.56
N PRO A 129 -5.60 -1.65 6.16
CA PRO A 129 -4.41 -2.20 5.51
C PRO A 129 -3.60 -3.15 6.39
N ALA A 130 -3.83 -3.19 7.71
CA ALA A 130 -3.22 -4.21 8.56
C ALA A 130 -3.71 -5.64 8.25
N GLN A 131 -4.89 -5.81 7.67
CA GLN A 131 -5.43 -7.12 7.28
C GLN A 131 -4.59 -7.81 6.20
N ILE A 132 -3.80 -7.04 5.44
CA ILE A 132 -2.87 -7.58 4.45
C ILE A 132 -1.88 -8.56 5.10
N PHE A 133 -1.45 -8.32 6.34
CA PHE A 133 -0.55 -9.23 7.04
C PHE A 133 -1.22 -10.56 7.40
N ASP A 134 -2.52 -10.56 7.67
CA ASP A 134 -3.26 -11.78 8.00
C ASP A 134 -3.37 -12.69 6.79
N GLN A 135 -3.61 -12.12 5.61
CA GLN A 135 -3.71 -12.88 4.37
C GLN A 135 -2.44 -13.62 4.00
N PHE A 136 -1.28 -12.99 4.16
CA PHE A 136 0.00 -13.59 3.81
C PHE A 136 0.65 -14.36 4.97
N ALA A 137 -0.03 -14.47 6.11
CA ALA A 137 0.52 -15.07 7.33
C ALA A 137 0.98 -16.52 7.13
N ASP A 138 0.22 -17.28 6.34
CA ASP A 138 0.43 -18.71 6.09
C ASP A 138 0.75 -18.99 4.60
N ASP A 139 1.09 -17.96 3.82
CA ASP A 139 1.31 -18.10 2.37
C ASP A 139 2.60 -18.89 2.09
N PRO A 140 2.53 -20.09 1.47
CA PRO A 140 3.69 -20.97 1.25
C PRO A 140 4.77 -20.37 0.35
N ARG A 141 4.45 -19.33 -0.44
CA ARG A 141 5.40 -18.63 -1.32
C ARG A 141 6.40 -17.74 -0.55
N ILE A 142 6.12 -17.46 0.72
CA ILE A 142 7.02 -16.76 1.63
C ILE A 142 7.87 -17.80 2.38
N THR A 143 9.06 -17.46 2.86
CA THR A 143 9.85 -18.36 3.69
C THR A 143 9.22 -18.57 5.07
N GLU A 144 9.25 -19.81 5.57
CA GLU A 144 8.70 -20.17 6.89
C GLU A 144 9.28 -19.31 8.02
N ARG A 145 10.59 -19.03 7.94
CA ARG A 145 11.28 -18.12 8.87
C ARG A 145 10.66 -16.73 8.87
N TYR A 146 10.30 -16.19 7.71
CA TYR A 146 9.71 -14.86 7.62
C TYR A 146 8.27 -14.87 8.15
N ARG A 147 7.46 -15.89 7.82
CA ARG A 147 6.10 -16.06 8.35
C ARG A 147 6.07 -16.12 9.89
N SER A 148 6.79 -17.08 10.44
CA SER A 148 6.78 -17.39 11.88
C SER A 148 7.39 -16.29 12.77
N HIS A 149 8.39 -15.56 12.27
CA HIS A 149 9.02 -14.50 13.06
C HIS A 149 8.54 -13.09 12.67
N ASN A 150 8.67 -12.71 11.40
CA ASN A 150 8.42 -11.33 10.99
C ASN A 150 6.93 -11.04 10.91
N LEU A 151 6.15 -11.78 10.12
CA LEU A 151 4.71 -11.52 9.98
C LEU A 151 3.97 -11.67 11.30
N ALA A 152 4.26 -12.73 12.07
CA ALA A 152 3.70 -12.91 13.40
C ALA A 152 4.02 -11.70 14.32
N THR A 153 5.26 -11.21 14.30
CA THR A 153 5.66 -10.04 15.10
C THR A 153 4.99 -8.75 14.62
N MET A 154 4.91 -8.52 13.30
CA MET A 154 4.27 -7.34 12.72
C MET A 154 2.80 -7.24 13.12
N ARG A 155 2.06 -8.35 12.95
CA ARG A 155 0.64 -8.48 13.33
C ARG A 155 0.46 -8.16 14.82
N ARG A 156 1.23 -8.82 15.68
CA ARG A 156 1.19 -8.60 17.14
C ARG A 156 1.46 -7.13 17.49
N GLN A 157 2.52 -6.54 16.96
CA GLN A 157 2.90 -5.15 17.31
C GLN A 157 1.83 -4.13 16.85
N ILE A 158 1.22 -4.34 15.69
CA ILE A 158 0.11 -3.48 15.22
C ILE A 158 -1.10 -3.64 16.14
N ALA A 159 -1.49 -4.89 16.44
CA ALA A 159 -2.62 -5.18 17.32
C ALA A 159 -2.42 -4.54 18.70
N GLU A 160 -1.28 -4.78 19.34
CA GLU A 160 -0.92 -4.22 20.65
C GLU A 160 -1.02 -2.70 20.67
N ARG A 161 -0.49 -1.99 19.66
CA ARG A 161 -0.56 -0.52 19.60
C ARG A 161 -1.98 0.02 19.46
N ARG A 162 -2.89 -0.73 18.85
CA ARG A 162 -4.27 -0.30 18.63
C ARG A 162 -5.16 -0.54 19.86
N THR A 163 -4.71 -1.35 20.82
CA THR A 163 -5.38 -1.48 22.13
C THR A 163 -5.27 -0.20 22.97
N ALA A 164 -6.18 -0.05 23.95
CA ALA A 164 -6.16 1.06 24.90
C ALA A 164 -4.82 1.15 25.69
N TRP A 165 -4.24 0.00 26.04
CA TRP A 165 -2.95 -0.10 26.73
C TRP A 165 -1.77 0.31 25.86
N GLY A 166 -1.77 -0.09 24.57
CA GLY A 166 -0.77 0.35 23.61
C GLY A 166 -0.80 1.87 23.39
N LYS A 167 -2.00 2.46 23.35
CA LYS A 167 -2.19 3.91 23.28
C LYS A 167 -1.65 4.60 24.54
N LEU A 168 -1.96 4.08 25.73
CA LEU A 168 -1.48 4.62 27.01
C LEU A 168 0.06 4.63 27.08
N LYS A 169 0.71 3.50 26.79
CA LYS A 169 2.19 3.37 26.81
C LYS A 169 2.88 4.34 25.85
N SER A 170 2.27 4.61 24.69
CA SER A 170 2.80 5.58 23.72
C SER A 170 2.74 7.03 24.19
N LEU A 171 1.79 7.38 25.06
CA LEU A 171 1.67 8.71 25.67
C LEU A 171 2.75 8.92 26.74
N PHE A 172 3.07 7.89 27.53
CA PHE A 172 4.11 7.96 28.56
C PHE A 172 5.52 8.11 27.96
N LEU A 173 5.82 7.39 26.87
CA LEU A 173 7.11 7.49 26.16
C LEU A 173 7.36 8.87 25.51
N ARG A 174 6.31 9.65 25.24
CA ARG A 174 6.43 11.01 24.68
C ARG A 174 6.69 12.09 25.73
N ARG A 175 6.60 11.78 27.02
CA ARG A 175 6.77 12.73 28.13
C ARG A 175 8.18 12.74 28.74
N THR A 176 9.07 11.88 28.27
CA THR A 176 10.44 11.70 28.80
C THR A 176 11.53 12.20 27.85
N VAL A 177 11.21 13.09 26.90
CA VAL A 177 12.17 13.82 26.07
C VAL A 177 11.95 15.30 26.25
#